data_AF-A0A6M0HWT9-F1
#
_entry.id   AF-A0A6M0HWT9-F1
#
_cell.length_a   1.000
_cell.length_b   1.000
_cell.length_c   1.000
_cell.angle_alpha   90.00
_cell.angle_beta   90.00
_cell.angle_gamma   90.00
#
_symmetry.space_group_name_H-M   'P 1'
#
loop_
_entity.id
_entity.type
_entity.pdbx_description
1 polymer ?
#
loop_
_entity_poly.entity_id
_entity_poly.type
_entity_poly.pdbx_seq_one_letter_code
_entity_poly.pdbx_strand_id
1 'polypeptide(L)'
;MGLTLDHLIFGNGHGMKSPYFDNRLYWLVDTLRQERDGRNGRLYTYMGGFGAQLRSFEWTHPRPGERRELNGREYIAFSSTRSWLRVDAAWALVRMPPGLDEANAEIRAIKAELDAML
;
A
#
# COMPACT_ATOMS: atom_id res chain seq x y z
N MET A 1 14.65 1.66 6.51
CA MET A 1 15.77 1.17 5.69
C MET A 1 15.66 1.85 4.34
N GLY A 2 16.77 2.30 3.78
CA GLY A 2 16.80 3.32 2.72
C GLY A 2 16.20 2.87 1.39
N LEU A 3 15.54 3.83 0.74
CA LEU A 3 14.94 3.74 -0.59
C LEU A 3 15.85 3.03 -1.61
N THR A 4 17.18 3.15 -1.49
CA THR A 4 18.19 2.51 -2.34
C THR A 4 18.39 1.01 -2.10
N LEU A 5 18.31 0.50 -0.86
CA LEU A 5 18.41 -0.95 -0.61
C LEU A 5 17.12 -1.64 -1.06
N ASP A 6 15.98 -1.00 -0.82
CA ASP A 6 14.72 -1.41 -1.38
C ASP A 6 14.74 -1.29 -2.92
N HIS A 7 15.40 -0.28 -3.50
CA HIS A 7 15.60 -0.17 -4.94
C HIS A 7 16.74 -1.04 -5.51
N LEU A 8 17.56 -1.71 -4.70
CA LEU A 8 18.61 -2.64 -5.16
C LEU A 8 18.15 -4.09 -5.03
N ILE A 9 17.36 -4.38 -4.00
CA ILE A 9 16.79 -5.70 -3.74
C ILE A 9 15.42 -5.85 -4.41
N PHE A 10 14.64 -4.77 -4.52
CA PHE A 10 13.35 -4.73 -5.23
C PHE A 10 13.39 -3.95 -6.55
N GLY A 11 14.34 -3.03 -6.73
CA GLY A 11 14.70 -2.50 -8.05
C GLY A 11 15.78 -3.41 -8.63
N ASN A 12 15.30 -4.36 -9.42
CA ASN A 12 16.13 -5.27 -10.17
C ASN A 12 17.16 -4.43 -10.96
N GLY A 13 18.41 -4.86 -11.10
CA GLY A 13 19.32 -4.34 -12.14
C GLY A 13 18.75 -4.43 -13.57
N HIS A 14 17.50 -4.89 -13.70
CA HIS A 14 16.54 -4.80 -14.80
C HIS A 14 15.13 -4.43 -14.23
N GLY A 15 14.95 -3.20 -13.74
CA GLY A 15 13.84 -2.67 -12.89
C GLY A 15 12.45 -3.30 -13.02
N MET A 16 11.75 -3.42 -11.88
CA MET A 16 10.47 -4.11 -11.63
C MET A 16 9.61 -4.54 -12.84
N LYS A 17 9.39 -5.85 -12.99
CA LYS A 17 8.06 -6.37 -13.32
C LYS A 17 7.20 -6.29 -12.06
N SER A 18 6.25 -5.35 -12.02
CA SER A 18 4.98 -5.67 -11.34
C SER A 18 4.45 -6.97 -11.95
N PRO A 19 3.78 -7.88 -11.20
CA PRO A 19 3.14 -9.06 -11.80
C PRO A 19 2.23 -8.70 -12.99
N TYR A 20 1.77 -7.44 -13.03
CA TYR A 20 1.11 -6.79 -14.15
C TYR A 20 1.86 -5.50 -14.49
N PHE A 21 2.49 -5.41 -15.66
CA PHE A 21 3.33 -4.29 -16.11
C PHE A 21 2.68 -2.88 -16.11
N ASP A 22 1.42 -2.73 -15.70
CA ASP A 22 0.66 -1.46 -15.68
C ASP A 22 0.46 -0.84 -14.28
N ASN A 23 0.96 -1.45 -13.20
CA ASN A 23 0.65 -0.96 -11.85
C ASN A 23 1.53 0.23 -11.45
N ARG A 24 0.90 1.38 -11.23
CA ARG A 24 1.51 2.57 -10.63
C ARG A 24 1.92 2.29 -9.18
N LEU A 25 3.12 2.74 -8.83
CA LEU A 25 3.67 2.65 -7.47
C LEU A 25 3.61 4.02 -6.81
N TYR A 26 3.04 4.04 -5.61
CA TYR A 26 2.90 5.23 -4.78
C TYR A 26 3.82 5.10 -3.58
N TRP A 27 4.63 6.12 -3.32
CA TRP A 27 5.41 6.22 -2.09
C TRP A 27 4.54 6.85 -1.01
N LEU A 28 4.03 6.04 -0.08
CA LEU A 28 3.15 6.52 1.00
C LEU A 28 3.86 6.42 2.34
N VAL A 29 3.72 7.48 3.13
CA VAL A 29 4.23 7.55 4.50
C VAL A 29 3.10 7.24 5.46
N ASP A 30 3.35 6.33 6.40
CA ASP A 30 2.42 6.05 7.50
C ASP A 30 2.48 7.18 8.53
N THR A 31 1.38 7.90 8.70
CA THR A 31 1.25 9.02 9.65
C THR A 31 0.60 8.64 10.97
N LEU A 32 0.03 7.43 11.09
CA LEU A 32 -0.70 6.98 12.28
C LEU A 32 0.24 6.79 13.47
N ARG A 33 1.41 6.22 13.19
CA ARG A 33 2.54 6.24 14.09
C ARG A 33 3.29 7.50 13.76
N GLN A 34 3.33 8.47 14.67
CA GLN A 34 4.37 9.49 14.67
C GLN A 34 5.74 8.78 14.81
N GLU A 35 6.23 8.13 13.75
CA GLU A 35 7.65 7.84 13.63
C GLU A 35 8.33 9.20 13.56
N ARG A 36 8.98 9.52 14.68
CA ARG A 36 9.66 10.76 15.07
C ARG A 36 10.71 11.29 14.05
N ASP A 37 10.80 10.66 12.89
CA ASP A 37 11.77 10.95 11.83
C ASP A 37 11.13 11.15 10.44
N GLY A 38 9.81 10.97 10.26
CA GLY A 38 9.08 11.34 9.02
C GLY A 38 9.61 10.77 7.70
N ARG A 39 10.47 9.74 7.74
CA ARG A 39 11.34 9.34 6.61
C ARG A 39 11.12 7.93 6.07
N ASN A 40 10.30 7.09 6.72
CA ASN A 40 10.09 5.70 6.28
C ASN A 40 8.74 5.56 5.55
N GLY A 41 8.68 6.01 4.29
CA GLY A 41 7.62 5.60 3.38
C GLY A 41 7.78 4.14 2.94
N ARG A 42 6.71 3.57 2.37
CA ARG A 42 6.73 2.27 1.71
C ARG A 42 6.11 2.39 0.32
N LEU A 43 6.45 1.46 -0.55
CA LEU A 43 5.85 1.35 -1.87
C LEU A 43 4.50 0.64 -1.80
N TYR A 44 3.50 1.29 -2.39
CA TYR A 44 2.14 0.77 -2.49
C TYR A 44 1.68 0.72 -3.95
N THR A 45 0.87 -0.27 -4.28
CA THR A 45 0.11 -0.35 -5.53
C THR A 45 -1.37 -0.29 -5.23
N TYR A 46 -2.12 0.45 -6.05
CA TYR A 46 -3.58 0.44 -6.00
C TYR A 46 -4.13 -0.83 -6.64
N MET A 47 -5.07 -1.53 -5.97
CA MET A 47 -5.68 -2.77 -6.47
C MET A 47 -7.22 -2.74 -6.58
N GLY A 48 -7.86 -1.66 -6.13
CA GLY A 48 -9.28 -1.35 -6.40
C GLY A 48 -10.34 -2.38 -5.99
N GLY A 49 -10.01 -3.34 -5.12
CA GLY A 49 -10.96 -4.33 -4.64
C GLY A 49 -11.85 -3.78 -3.52
N PHE A 50 -13.03 -4.39 -3.30
CA PHE A 50 -13.88 -4.05 -2.15
C PHE A 50 -13.26 -4.46 -0.81
N GLY A 51 -12.51 -5.56 -0.79
CA GLY A 51 -11.84 -6.05 0.43
C GLY A 51 -10.50 -5.40 0.72
N ALA A 52 -9.79 -4.92 -0.30
CA ALA A 52 -8.50 -4.24 -0.13
C ALA A 52 -8.26 -3.27 -1.29
N GLN A 53 -7.80 -2.06 -0.96
CA GLN A 53 -7.60 -0.98 -1.93
C GLN A 53 -6.12 -0.78 -2.26
N LEU A 54 -5.24 -1.09 -1.30
CA LEU A 54 -3.80 -0.94 -1.42
C LEU A 54 -3.09 -2.28 -1.21
N ARG A 55 -1.94 -2.41 -1.85
CA ARG A 55 -1.03 -3.54 -1.68
C ARG A 55 0.39 -3.02 -1.47
N SER A 56 1.11 -3.53 -0.49
CA SER A 56 2.54 -3.24 -0.27
C SER A 56 3.38 -4.50 -0.41
N PHE A 57 4.67 -4.30 -0.70
CA PHE A 57 5.68 -5.36 -0.70
C PHE A 57 6.62 -5.13 0.48
N GLU A 58 6.66 -6.08 1.41
CA GLU A 58 7.37 -5.97 2.68
C GLU A 58 8.26 -7.20 2.94
N TRP A 59 9.25 -7.05 3.80
CA TRP A 59 10.11 -8.16 4.24
C TRP A 59 9.43 -9.06 5.27
N THR A 60 8.58 -8.46 6.10
CA THR A 60 7.91 -9.10 7.23
C THR A 60 6.41 -8.96 7.09
N HIS A 61 5.67 -9.93 7.62
CA HIS A 61 4.23 -9.78 7.71
C HIS A 61 3.86 -8.57 8.57
N PRO A 62 2.84 -7.80 8.17
CA PRO A 62 2.25 -6.82 9.07
C PRO A 62 1.73 -7.55 10.31
N ARG A 63 1.76 -6.86 11.45
CA ARG A 63 1.24 -7.45 12.69
C ARG A 63 -0.27 -7.69 12.55
N PRO A 64 -0.84 -8.70 13.22
CA PRO A 64 -2.29 -8.88 13.26
C PRO A 64 -2.98 -7.60 13.73
N GLY A 65 -3.95 -7.12 12.95
CA GLY A 65 -4.66 -5.87 13.23
C GLY A 65 -3.83 -4.60 13.07
N GLU A 66 -2.65 -4.66 12.43
CA GLU A 66 -1.84 -3.49 12.15
C GLU A 66 -2.63 -2.48 11.32
N ARG A 67 -2.58 -1.22 11.75
CA ARG A 67 -3.22 -0.10 11.07
C ARG A 67 -2.18 0.93 10.68
N ARG A 68 -2.46 1.62 9.57
CA ARG A 68 -1.63 2.68 9.02
C ARG A 68 -2.51 3.81 8.53
N GLU A 69 -2.04 5.04 8.66
CA GLU A 69 -2.70 6.20 8.09
C GLU A 69 -1.90 6.59 6.87
N LEU A 70 -2.50 6.41 5.70
CA LEU A 70 -1.86 6.61 4.40
C LEU A 70 -2.72 7.61 3.66
N ASN A 71 -2.11 8.73 3.24
CA ASN A 71 -2.85 9.80 2.58
C ASN A 71 -4.11 10.26 3.38
N GLY A 72 -3.95 10.49 4.68
CA GLY A 72 -5.04 10.94 5.56
C GLY A 72 -6.17 9.93 5.78
N ARG A 73 -6.01 8.69 5.32
CA ARG A 73 -7.00 7.61 5.42
C ARG A 73 -6.44 6.45 6.23
N GLU A 74 -7.26 5.87 7.12
CA GLU A 74 -6.85 4.73 7.94
C GLU A 74 -7.08 3.41 7.20
N TYR A 75 -6.03 2.62 7.08
CA TYR A 75 -6.03 1.29 6.50
C TYR A 75 -5.63 0.24 7.54
N ILE A 76 -6.21 -0.96 7.44
CA ILE A 76 -5.88 -2.12 8.26
C ILE A 76 -5.31 -3.23 7.38
N ALA A 77 -4.34 -3.97 7.92
CA ALA A 77 -3.83 -5.17 7.29
C ALA A 77 -4.98 -6.18 7.10
N PHE A 78 -5.30 -6.50 5.84
CA PHE A 78 -6.41 -7.36 5.47
C PHE A 78 -5.95 -8.81 5.28
N SER A 79 -4.91 -8.98 4.48
CA SER A 79 -4.28 -10.27 4.26
C SER A 79 -2.81 -10.07 3.95
N SER A 80 -2.02 -11.11 4.17
CA SER A 80 -0.64 -11.11 3.70
C SER A 80 -0.20 -12.51 3.32
N THR A 81 0.57 -12.60 2.25
CA THR A 81 1.09 -13.86 1.71
C THR A 81 2.56 -13.72 1.43
N ARG A 82 3.34 -14.70 1.88
CA ARG A 82 4.77 -14.76 1.61
C ARG A 82 5.03 -15.53 0.32
N SER A 83 5.80 -14.93 -0.57
CA SER A 83 6.39 -15.58 -1.73
C SER A 83 7.91 -15.46 -1.61
N TRP A 84 8.57 -16.60 -1.38
CA TRP A 84 10.01 -16.65 -1.07
C TRP A 84 10.36 -15.74 0.11
N LEU A 85 11.16 -14.69 -0.12
CA LEU A 85 11.60 -13.76 0.92
C LEU A 85 10.68 -12.53 1.06
N ARG A 86 9.69 -12.40 0.18
CA ARG A 86 8.83 -11.20 0.09
C ARG A 86 7.45 -11.49 0.65
N VAL A 87 6.87 -10.53 1.35
CA VAL A 87 5.49 -10.52 1.78
C VAL A 87 4.70 -9.54 0.92
N ASP A 88 3.67 -10.03 0.27
CA ASP A 88 2.61 -9.22 -0.33
C ASP A 88 1.57 -8.97 0.77
N ALA A 89 1.35 -7.71 1.12
CA ALA A 89 0.38 -7.33 2.14
C ALA A 89 -0.73 -6.48 1.50
N ALA A 90 -1.97 -6.94 1.66
CA ALA A 90 -3.16 -6.23 1.23
C ALA A 90 -3.71 -5.39 2.39
N TRP A 91 -4.14 -4.18 2.09
CA TRP A 91 -4.61 -3.18 3.05
C TRP A 91 -6.02 -2.72 2.69
N ALA A 92 -6.91 -2.82 3.67
CA ALA A 92 -8.32 -2.44 3.58
C ALA A 92 -8.56 -1.11 4.28
N LEU A 93 -9.38 -0.24 3.68
CA LEU A 93 -9.86 0.96 4.33
C LEU A 93 -10.72 0.57 5.56
N VAL A 94 -10.44 1.16 6.72
CA VAL A 94 -11.13 0.81 7.98
C VAL A 94 -12.60 1.25 7.96
N ARG A 95 -12.90 2.40 7.34
CA ARG A 95 -14.23 3.01 7.32
C ARG A 95 -14.81 3.04 5.91
N MET A 96 -14.84 1.88 5.26
CA MET A 96 -15.53 1.77 3.97
C MET A 96 -17.05 1.98 4.17
N PRO A 97 -17.71 2.80 3.33
CA PRO A 97 -19.16 2.93 3.36
C PRO A 97 -19.85 1.56 3.15
N PRO A 98 -20.96 1.29 3.85
CA PRO A 98 -21.68 0.01 3.72
C PRO A 98 -22.44 -0.11 2.40
N GLY A 99 -22.79 1.00 1.75
CA GLY A 99 -23.46 1.01 0.44
C GLY A 99 -22.50 0.66 -0.69
N LEU A 100 -22.92 -0.20 -1.63
CA LEU A 100 -22.09 -0.59 -2.78
C LEU A 100 -21.70 0.60 -3.67
N ASP A 101 -22.65 1.50 -3.93
CA ASP A 101 -22.40 2.68 -4.76
C ASP A 101 -21.47 3.67 -4.08
N GLU A 102 -21.65 3.87 -2.78
CA GLU A 102 -20.79 4.71 -1.94
C GLU A 102 -19.38 4.13 -1.83
N ALA A 103 -19.25 2.82 -1.62
CA ALA A 103 -17.97 2.13 -1.60
C ALA A 103 -17.26 2.22 -2.96
N ASN A 104 -17.99 2.08 -4.06
CA ASN A 104 -17.44 2.27 -5.41
C ASN A 104 -16.95 3.71 -5.64
N ALA A 105 -17.73 4.70 -5.20
CA ALA A 105 -17.33 6.11 -5.27
C ALA A 105 -16.07 6.37 -4.44
N GLU A 106 -16.01 5.81 -3.23
CA GLU A 106 -14.87 5.93 -2.32
C GLU A 106 -13.60 5.29 -2.91
N ILE A 107 -13.72 4.09 -3.49
CA ILE A 107 -12.61 3.40 -4.17
C ILE A 107 -12.08 4.23 -5.34
N ARG A 108 -12.97 4.86 -6.12
CA ARG A 108 -12.57 5.78 -7.20
C ARG A 108 -11.91 7.04 -6.68
N ALA A 109 -12.39 7.60 -5.57
CA ALA A 109 -11.79 8.76 -4.91
C ALA A 109 -10.37 8.47 -4.44
N ILE A 110 -10.14 7.31 -3.79
CA ILE A 110 -8.80 6.84 -3.40
C ILE A 110 -7.87 6.81 -4.61
N LYS A 111 -8.33 6.22 -5.73
CA LYS A 111 -7.52 6.17 -6.95
C LYS A 111 -7.17 7.57 -7.46
N ALA A 112 -8.15 8.46 -7.54
CA ALA A 112 -7.95 9.83 -8.03
C ALA A 112 -6.98 10.63 -7.15
N GLU A 113 -7.08 10.49 -5.82
CA GLU A 113 -6.16 11.14 -4.88
C GLU A 113 -4.72 10.62 -5.05
N LEU A 114 -4.55 9.30 -5.15
CA LEU A 114 -3.24 8.68 -5.40
C LEU A 114 -2.65 9.14 -6.75
N ASP A 115 -3.48 9.20 -7.80
CA ASP A 115 -3.06 9.66 -9.12
C ASP A 115 -2.70 11.16 -9.12
N ALA A 116 -3.29 11.98 -8.25
CA ALA A 116 -2.97 13.40 -8.10
C ALA A 116 -1.65 13.68 -7.33
N MET A 117 -1.07 12.65 -6.69
CA MET A 117 0.22 12.74 -5.99
C MET A 117 1.43 12.52 -6.90
N LEU A 118 1.21 12.10 -8.15
CA LEU A 118 2.24 11.85 -9.16
C LEU A 118 2.49 13.10 -10.00
#